data_AF-A0A804UHH1-F1
#
_entry.id   AF-A0A804UHH1-F1
#
_cell.length_a   1.000
_cell.length_b   1.000
_cell.length_c   1.000
_cell.angle_alpha   90.00
_cell.angle_beta   90.00
_cell.angle_gamma   90.00
#
_symmetry.space_group_name_H-M   'P 1'
#
loop_
_entity.id
_entity.type
_entity.pdbx_description
1 polymer ?
#
loop_
_entity_poly.entity_id
_entity_poly.type
_entity_poly.pdbx_seq_one_letter_code
_entity_poly.pdbx_strand_id
1 'polypeptide(L)'
;MLQRAASNAYSWWWASHIRSKQSKWLDNHLQDMEHRVKCMLLLLGEEADSFSKRAEMYYKRRPEVITQVEEVYRAYKALADRYDIMSGELHKANHTIATAFPDQVQYAMLEEEEDNIPKAFTPVDPRKIHKSTVDGLMMKKNKKNPGRSMDDGGEKTTPLVAVSKENAREEISRLQKAILVMQTEKEFIKSSYESGIAKYWDLEKEINDMQEQACHFQDKFDESAVIEDDEARALMTATALKSCEDTIVRLQEQRKASAQRAVGESERVRVLRDKFEAIMNKHGRSLPAVSLEEERNTRKNHCPEETMESVHVKQEVAVDIVADKIKEHFERGCDISIAQVTER
;
A
#
# COMPACT_ATOMS: atom_id res chain seq x y z
N MET A 1 13.41 10.07 18.62
CA MET A 1 12.33 10.11 19.64
C MET A 1 10.92 10.14 19.04
N LEU A 2 10.62 10.98 18.04
CA LEU A 2 9.26 11.06 17.44
C LEU A 2 8.78 9.75 16.78
N GLN A 3 9.68 8.98 16.17
CA GLN A 3 9.33 7.71 15.51
C GLN A 3 8.87 6.61 16.49
N ARG A 4 9.47 6.55 17.69
CA ARG A 4 9.13 5.59 18.75
C ARG A 4 7.75 5.88 19.38
N ALA A 5 7.34 7.15 19.42
CA ALA A 5 6.00 7.51 19.85
C ALA A 5 4.93 7.13 18.80
N ALA A 6 5.26 7.24 17.51
CA ALA A 6 4.34 6.89 16.43
C ALA A 6 4.10 5.37 16.35
N SER A 7 5.15 4.54 16.40
CA SER A 7 4.99 3.07 16.36
C SER A 7 4.15 2.56 17.54
N ASN A 8 4.41 3.07 18.74
CA ASN A 8 3.69 2.68 19.96
C ASN A 8 2.23 3.19 19.98
N ALA A 9 1.95 4.31 19.33
CA ALA A 9 0.58 4.79 19.17
C ALA A 9 -0.23 3.88 18.21
N TYR A 10 0.38 3.41 17.12
CA TYR A 10 -0.26 2.47 16.20
C TYR A 10 -0.51 1.11 16.86
N SER A 11 0.46 0.54 17.59
CA SER A 11 0.25 -0.71 18.33
C SER A 11 -0.89 -0.60 19.35
N TRP A 12 -0.98 0.52 20.08
CA TRP A 12 -2.03 0.77 21.06
C TRP A 12 -3.42 0.95 20.40
N TRP A 13 -3.49 1.63 19.25
CA TRP A 13 -4.75 1.82 18.52
C TRP A 13 -5.26 0.51 17.90
N TRP A 14 -4.37 -0.31 17.32
CA TRP A 14 -4.69 -1.64 16.81
C TRP A 14 -5.11 -2.60 17.92
N ALA A 15 -4.32 -2.68 19.00
CA ALA A 15 -4.65 -3.50 20.18
C ALA A 15 -6.00 -3.08 20.79
N SER A 16 -6.28 -1.77 20.84
CA SER A 16 -7.57 -1.25 21.32
C SER A 16 -8.74 -1.66 20.43
N HIS A 17 -8.59 -1.56 19.10
CA HIS A 17 -9.69 -1.87 18.18
C HIS A 17 -9.99 -3.38 18.13
N ILE A 18 -8.96 -4.23 18.07
CA ILE A 18 -9.10 -5.69 18.07
C ILE A 18 -9.70 -6.16 19.41
N ARG A 19 -9.19 -5.66 20.54
CA ARG A 19 -9.68 -6.02 21.88
C ARG A 19 -11.14 -5.64 22.09
N SER A 20 -11.61 -4.50 21.56
CA SER A 20 -12.97 -4.03 21.87
C SER A 20 -14.12 -4.89 21.32
N LYS A 21 -13.93 -5.53 20.15
CA LYS A 21 -14.99 -6.30 19.46
C LYS A 21 -14.76 -7.81 19.51
N GLN A 22 -13.53 -8.29 19.36
CA GLN A 22 -13.24 -9.74 19.40
C GLN A 22 -13.32 -10.29 20.82
N SER A 23 -12.84 -9.55 21.84
CA SER A 23 -12.88 -9.98 23.25
C SER A 23 -14.30 -10.32 23.66
N LYS A 24 -15.29 -9.47 23.36
CA LYS A 24 -16.67 -9.71 23.82
C LYS A 24 -17.27 -11.01 23.29
N TRP A 25 -17.04 -11.35 22.02
CA TRP A 25 -17.58 -12.61 21.47
C TRP A 25 -16.85 -13.82 22.05
N LEU A 26 -15.51 -13.76 22.13
CA LEU A 26 -14.71 -14.83 22.70
C LEU A 26 -15.02 -15.04 24.18
N ASP A 27 -15.09 -13.96 24.97
CA ASP A 27 -15.44 -13.97 26.38
C ASP A 27 -16.82 -14.59 26.58
N ASN A 28 -17.83 -14.19 25.79
CA ASN A 28 -19.17 -14.77 25.86
C ASN A 28 -19.15 -16.27 25.53
N HIS A 29 -18.38 -16.70 24.52
CA HIS A 29 -18.28 -18.09 24.13
C HIS A 29 -17.58 -18.94 25.21
N LEU A 30 -16.52 -18.41 25.82
CA LEU A 30 -15.82 -19.07 26.92
C LEU A 30 -16.71 -19.18 28.17
N GLN A 31 -17.46 -18.13 28.50
CA GLN A 31 -18.44 -18.16 29.59
C GLN A 31 -19.56 -19.19 29.36
N ASP A 32 -20.07 -19.29 28.12
CA ASP A 32 -21.07 -20.30 27.77
C ASP A 32 -20.49 -21.72 27.94
N MET A 33 -19.28 -21.98 27.44
CA MET A 33 -18.61 -23.27 27.63
C MET A 33 -18.36 -23.59 29.11
N GLU A 34 -17.92 -22.61 29.90
CA GLU A 34 -17.71 -22.78 31.34
C GLU A 34 -19.02 -23.14 32.06
N HIS A 35 -20.11 -22.43 31.74
CA HIS A 35 -21.43 -22.70 32.31
C HIS A 35 -21.89 -24.13 31.98
N ARG A 36 -21.74 -24.53 30.73
CA ARG A 36 -22.08 -25.86 30.22
C ARG A 36 -21.31 -26.99 30.90
N VAL A 37 -20.00 -26.80 31.07
CA VAL A 37 -19.15 -27.75 31.79
C VAL A 37 -19.57 -27.85 33.26
N LYS A 38 -19.89 -26.72 33.92
CA LYS A 38 -20.43 -26.72 35.28
C LYS A 38 -21.76 -27.48 35.38
N CYS A 39 -22.68 -27.29 34.43
CA CYS A 39 -23.93 -28.04 34.37
C CYS A 39 -23.70 -29.55 34.25
N MET A 40 -22.76 -29.99 33.39
CA MET A 40 -22.39 -31.41 33.28
C MET A 40 -21.80 -31.96 34.58
N LEU A 41 -20.90 -31.21 35.23
CA LEU A 41 -20.32 -31.61 36.51
C LEU A 41 -21.38 -31.75 37.60
N LEU A 42 -22.37 -30.85 37.65
CA LEU A 42 -23.50 -30.97 38.59
C LEU A 42 -24.36 -32.22 38.31
N LEU A 43 -24.63 -32.53 37.05
CA LEU A 43 -25.36 -33.73 36.66
C LEU A 43 -24.61 -35.03 37.02
N LEU A 44 -23.28 -35.00 37.06
CA LEU A 44 -22.46 -36.18 37.37
C LEU A 44 -22.05 -36.29 38.85
N GLY A 45 -21.96 -35.15 39.57
CA GLY A 45 -21.43 -35.10 40.94
C GLY A 45 -22.44 -35.34 42.05
N GLU A 46 -23.75 -35.32 41.77
CA GLU A 46 -24.75 -35.58 42.82
C GLU A 46 -24.80 -37.08 43.15
N GLU A 47 -24.30 -37.44 44.33
CA GLU A 47 -24.33 -38.81 44.83
C GLU A 47 -25.72 -39.18 45.35
N ALA A 48 -26.10 -40.45 45.19
CA ALA A 48 -27.35 -40.97 45.73
C ALA A 48 -27.10 -42.04 46.78
N ASP A 49 -27.88 -42.02 47.86
CA ASP A 49 -27.72 -42.89 49.04
C ASP A 49 -27.84 -44.39 48.74
N SER A 50 -28.47 -44.76 47.62
CA SER A 50 -28.69 -46.16 47.24
C SER A 50 -28.27 -46.45 45.80
N PHE A 51 -27.83 -47.69 45.54
CA PHE A 51 -27.43 -48.13 44.20
C PHE A 51 -28.57 -48.01 43.18
N SER A 52 -29.78 -48.42 43.54
CA SER A 52 -30.95 -48.30 42.66
C SER A 52 -31.22 -46.85 42.24
N LYS A 53 -31.07 -45.90 43.17
CA LYS A 53 -31.24 -44.47 42.90
C LYS A 53 -30.11 -43.91 42.02
N ARG A 54 -28.85 -44.34 42.22
CA ARG A 54 -27.73 -43.99 41.32
C ARG A 54 -27.97 -44.47 39.89
N ALA A 55 -28.43 -45.71 39.72
CA ALA A 55 -28.74 -46.26 38.39
C ALA A 55 -29.88 -45.50 37.70
N GLU A 56 -30.95 -45.18 38.43
CA GLU A 56 -32.06 -44.38 37.92
C GLU A 56 -31.61 -42.97 37.49
N MET A 57 -30.83 -42.28 38.33
CA MET A 57 -30.28 -40.95 38.02
C MET A 57 -29.39 -40.98 36.80
N TYR A 58 -28.54 -42.01 36.65
CA TYR A 58 -27.68 -42.17 35.47
C TYR A 58 -28.52 -42.20 34.18
N TYR A 59 -29.54 -43.05 34.09
CA TYR A 59 -30.36 -43.15 32.88
C TYR A 59 -31.18 -41.89 32.60
N LYS A 60 -31.68 -41.21 33.65
CA LYS A 60 -32.40 -39.93 33.48
C LYS A 60 -31.49 -38.79 33.00
N ARG A 61 -30.23 -38.74 33.47
CA ARG A 61 -29.29 -37.64 33.19
C ARG A 61 -28.44 -37.85 31.96
N ARG A 62 -28.20 -39.11 31.58
CA ARG A 62 -27.44 -39.47 30.38
C ARG A 62 -27.82 -38.66 29.12
N PRO A 63 -29.11 -38.50 28.75
CA PRO A 63 -29.46 -37.70 27.56
C PRO A 63 -29.05 -36.23 27.69
N GLU A 64 -29.22 -35.62 28.87
CA GLU A 64 -28.84 -34.22 29.11
C GLU A 64 -27.32 -34.01 29.01
N VAL A 65 -26.55 -34.93 29.59
CA VAL A 65 -25.08 -34.91 29.50
C VAL A 65 -24.62 -35.09 28.05
N ILE A 66 -25.24 -36.01 27.28
CA ILE A 66 -24.92 -36.21 25.86
C ILE A 66 -25.17 -34.92 25.06
N THR A 67 -26.36 -34.31 25.22
CA THR A 67 -26.69 -33.04 24.56
C THR A 67 -25.67 -31.97 24.91
N GLN A 68 -25.28 -31.87 26.18
CA GLN A 68 -24.35 -30.84 26.60
C GLN A 68 -22.94 -31.07 26.05
N VAL A 69 -22.47 -32.32 25.97
CA VAL A 69 -21.19 -32.66 25.32
C VAL A 69 -21.22 -32.33 23.82
N GLU A 70 -22.31 -32.65 23.12
CA GLU A 70 -22.46 -32.34 21.71
C GLU A 70 -22.41 -30.83 21.44
N GLU A 71 -23.07 -30.04 22.27
CA GLU A 71 -23.08 -28.58 22.13
C GLU A 71 -21.70 -27.97 22.43
N VAL A 72 -21.01 -28.45 23.46
CA VAL A 72 -19.62 -28.05 23.76
C VAL A 72 -18.69 -28.39 22.60
N TYR A 73 -18.85 -29.58 21.98
CA TYR A 73 -18.06 -29.96 20.81
C TYR A 73 -18.35 -29.08 19.59
N ARG A 74 -19.62 -28.77 19.30
CA ARG A 74 -20.00 -27.87 18.20
C ARG A 74 -19.46 -26.46 18.43
N ALA A 75 -19.53 -25.95 19.65
CA ALA A 75 -18.99 -24.66 20.05
C ALA A 75 -17.46 -24.62 19.87
N TYR A 76 -16.75 -25.64 20.35
CA TYR A 76 -15.30 -25.77 20.16
C TYR A 76 -14.91 -25.77 18.68
N LYS A 77 -15.60 -26.56 17.85
CA LYS A 77 -15.35 -26.60 16.40
C LYS A 77 -15.58 -25.24 15.74
N ALA A 78 -16.68 -24.55 16.09
CA ALA A 78 -16.97 -23.22 15.57
C ALA A 78 -15.92 -22.17 15.99
N LEU A 79 -15.35 -22.30 17.19
CA LEU A 79 -14.25 -21.46 17.65
C LEU A 79 -12.96 -21.73 16.86
N ALA A 80 -12.63 -23.01 16.66
CA ALA A 80 -11.46 -23.42 15.87
C ALA A 80 -11.56 -22.95 14.40
N ASP A 81 -12.71 -23.14 13.76
CA ASP A 81 -12.95 -22.71 12.37
C ASP A 81 -12.79 -21.18 12.24
N ARG A 82 -13.30 -20.41 13.21
CA ARG A 82 -13.13 -18.95 13.22
C ARG A 82 -11.69 -18.52 13.43
N TYR A 83 -10.96 -19.21 14.31
CA TYR A 83 -9.55 -18.94 14.54
C TYR A 83 -8.72 -19.21 13.27
N ASP A 84 -9.01 -20.29 12.55
CA ASP A 84 -8.34 -20.61 11.27
C ASP A 84 -8.60 -19.52 10.22
N ILE A 85 -9.86 -19.12 10.04
CA ILE A 85 -10.24 -18.01 9.14
C ILE A 85 -9.51 -16.72 9.53
N MET A 86 -9.55 -16.34 10.82
CA MET A 86 -8.92 -15.13 11.31
C MET A 86 -7.40 -15.15 11.16
N SER A 87 -6.76 -16.30 11.39
CA SER A 87 -5.31 -16.46 11.22
C SER A 87 -4.94 -16.34 9.74
N GLY A 88 -5.72 -16.95 8.84
CA GLY A 88 -5.57 -16.79 7.40
C GLY A 88 -5.76 -15.34 6.94
N GLU A 89 -6.76 -14.63 7.46
CA GLU A 89 -6.99 -13.20 7.18
C GLU A 89 -5.87 -12.31 7.74
N LEU A 90 -5.37 -12.61 8.95
CA LEU A 90 -4.26 -11.89 9.57
C LEU A 90 -2.97 -12.07 8.76
N HIS A 91 -2.66 -13.29 8.32
CA HIS A 91 -1.52 -13.52 7.44
C HIS A 91 -1.64 -12.76 6.12
N LYS A 92 -2.82 -12.76 5.49
CA LYS A 92 -3.08 -11.98 4.28
C LYS A 92 -2.91 -10.48 4.52
N ALA A 93 -3.41 -9.97 5.65
CA ALA A 93 -3.29 -8.56 6.01
C ALA A 93 -1.83 -8.18 6.28
N ASN A 94 -1.08 -8.99 7.03
CA ASN A 94 0.33 -8.77 7.29
C ASN A 94 1.15 -8.80 6.00
N HIS A 95 0.88 -9.75 5.10
CA HIS A 95 1.51 -9.80 3.78
C HIS A 95 1.18 -8.54 2.97
N THR A 96 -0.10 -8.13 2.93
CA THR A 96 -0.52 -6.90 2.23
C THR A 96 0.16 -5.66 2.81
N ILE A 97 0.30 -5.55 4.13
CA ILE A 97 0.99 -4.44 4.79
C ILE A 97 2.49 -4.46 4.48
N ALA A 98 3.14 -5.63 4.51
CA ALA A 98 4.54 -5.78 4.13
C ALA A 98 4.80 -5.37 2.68
N THR A 99 3.89 -5.71 1.78
CA THR A 99 3.98 -5.32 0.36
C THR A 99 3.68 -3.84 0.14
N ALA A 100 2.70 -3.26 0.85
CA ALA A 100 2.33 -1.85 0.69
C ALA A 100 3.26 -0.88 1.43
N PHE A 101 3.85 -1.31 2.55
CA PHE A 101 4.71 -0.50 3.43
C PHE A 101 5.97 -1.29 3.86
N PRO A 102 6.86 -1.64 2.92
CA PRO A 102 8.05 -2.45 3.22
C PRO A 102 8.96 -1.79 4.27
N ASP A 103 9.06 -0.45 4.23
CA ASP A 103 9.85 0.33 5.19
C ASP A 103 9.35 0.20 6.63
N GLN A 104 8.09 -0.16 6.90
CA GLN A 104 7.57 -0.26 8.28
C GLN A 104 7.72 -1.65 8.90
N VAL A 105 7.78 -2.71 8.08
CA VAL A 105 7.79 -4.10 8.58
C VAL A 105 9.17 -4.51 9.10
N GLN A 106 10.26 -3.97 8.55
CA GLN A 106 11.60 -4.26 9.08
C GLN A 106 11.86 -3.70 10.49
N TYR A 107 11.18 -2.61 10.88
CA TYR A 107 11.43 -2.00 12.20
C TYR A 107 10.69 -2.68 13.36
N ALA A 108 9.63 -3.45 13.10
CA ALA A 108 8.90 -4.15 14.16
C ALA A 108 9.60 -5.45 14.61
N MET A 109 10.36 -6.10 13.73
CA MET A 109 11.03 -7.38 14.03
C MET A 109 12.37 -7.25 14.76
N LEU A 110 12.96 -6.05 14.81
CA LEU A 110 14.26 -5.84 15.47
C LEU A 110 14.16 -5.47 16.96
N GLU A 111 12.96 -5.28 17.51
CA GLU A 111 12.78 -4.92 18.93
C GLU A 111 12.02 -5.95 19.78
N GLU A 112 11.78 -7.16 19.28
CA GLU A 112 11.34 -8.27 20.14
C GLU A 112 12.56 -9.07 20.61
N GLU A 113 13.01 -8.69 21.80
CA GLU A 113 13.88 -9.44 22.69
C GLU A 113 13.56 -10.95 22.64
N GLU A 114 14.63 -11.70 22.40
CA GLU A 114 14.85 -13.12 22.64
C GLU A 114 13.95 -13.68 23.77
N ASP A 115 12.89 -14.40 23.39
CA ASP A 115 12.45 -15.63 24.06
C ASP A 115 11.27 -16.30 23.31
N ASN A 116 11.53 -17.52 22.83
CA ASN A 116 10.59 -18.59 22.46
C ASN A 116 10.06 -18.75 21.01
N ILE A 117 10.93 -19.39 20.22
CA ILE A 117 10.72 -20.62 19.39
C ILE A 117 10.08 -20.48 17.98
N PRO A 118 10.65 -21.17 16.95
CA PRO A 118 10.42 -20.89 15.54
C PRO A 118 9.56 -21.93 14.80
N LYS A 119 9.30 -21.61 13.52
CA LYS A 119 9.01 -22.53 12.39
C LYS A 119 7.67 -23.28 12.39
N ALA A 120 6.80 -22.82 11.49
CA ALA A 120 6.13 -23.70 10.54
C ALA A 120 5.64 -22.88 9.33
N PHE A 121 6.56 -22.48 8.44
CA PHE A 121 6.19 -22.21 7.06
C PHE A 121 5.88 -23.57 6.42
N THR A 122 4.63 -24.05 6.53
CA THR A 122 4.16 -25.04 5.56
C THR A 122 3.68 -24.29 4.32
N PRO A 123 4.12 -24.68 3.11
CA PRO A 123 3.63 -24.05 1.88
C PRO A 123 2.13 -24.35 1.77
N VAL A 124 1.31 -23.31 1.85
CA VAL A 124 -0.14 -23.45 1.65
C VAL A 124 -0.38 -23.59 0.16
N ASP A 125 -1.02 -24.70 -0.22
CA ASP A 125 -1.51 -25.02 -1.57
C ASP A 125 -2.26 -23.81 -2.20
N PRO A 126 -1.74 -23.21 -3.30
CA PRO A 126 -2.31 -22.03 -3.94
C PRO A 126 -3.78 -22.16 -4.35
N ARG A 127 -4.27 -23.40 -4.50
CA ARG A 127 -5.66 -23.70 -4.92
C ARG A 127 -6.74 -23.14 -3.98
N LYS A 128 -6.39 -22.78 -2.73
CA LYS A 128 -7.36 -22.29 -1.73
C LYS A 128 -7.43 -20.77 -1.60
N ILE A 129 -6.64 -19.99 -2.35
CA ILE A 129 -6.64 -18.52 -2.29
C ILE A 129 -7.31 -17.95 -3.55
N HIS A 130 -8.50 -18.45 -3.90
CA HIS A 130 -9.30 -17.87 -4.97
C HIS A 130 -10.50 -17.10 -4.40
N LYS A 131 -10.61 -15.83 -4.83
CA LYS A 131 -11.88 -15.10 -5.09
C LYS A 131 -12.51 -14.17 -4.04
N SER A 132 -11.82 -13.59 -3.04
CA SER A 132 -12.50 -12.58 -2.18
C SER A 132 -11.81 -11.22 -1.97
N THR A 133 -10.58 -10.99 -2.45
CA THR A 133 -9.87 -9.73 -2.13
C THR A 133 -10.46 -8.51 -2.87
N VAL A 134 -11.02 -8.69 -4.07
CA VAL A 134 -11.43 -7.57 -4.92
C VAL A 134 -12.91 -7.17 -4.74
N ASP A 135 -13.80 -8.10 -4.40
CA ASP A 135 -15.22 -7.77 -4.12
C ASP A 135 -15.42 -7.01 -2.80
N GLY A 136 -14.53 -7.20 -1.82
CA GLY A 136 -14.60 -6.54 -0.52
C GLY A 136 -14.45 -5.02 -0.55
N LEU A 137 -13.72 -4.48 -1.54
CA LEU A 137 -13.54 -3.04 -1.70
C LEU A 137 -14.70 -2.35 -2.44
N MET A 138 -15.41 -3.06 -3.33
CA MET A 138 -16.44 -2.45 -4.17
C MET A 138 -17.76 -2.22 -3.43
N MET A 139 -18.08 -3.06 -2.44
CA MET A 139 -19.42 -3.10 -1.84
C MET A 139 -19.55 -2.36 -0.51
N LYS A 140 -18.49 -1.71 0.02
CA LYS A 140 -18.55 -1.08 1.36
C LYS A 140 -19.10 0.35 1.38
N LYS A 141 -19.53 0.94 0.26
CA LYS A 141 -20.11 2.30 0.23
C LYS A 141 -21.65 2.37 0.23
N ASN A 142 -22.35 1.32 0.66
CA ASN A 142 -23.79 1.41 0.90
C ASN A 142 -24.22 0.64 2.15
N LYS A 143 -23.74 1.07 3.31
CA LYS A 143 -24.36 0.69 4.59
C LYS A 143 -24.84 1.96 5.29
N LYS A 144 -26.02 2.42 4.86
CA LYS A 144 -26.84 3.39 5.58
C LYS A 144 -27.14 2.76 6.95
N ASN A 145 -26.53 3.29 8.00
CA ASN A 145 -26.89 2.93 9.37
C ASN A 145 -28.13 3.77 9.76
N PRO A 146 -29.26 3.16 10.14
CA PRO A 146 -30.44 3.86 10.60
C PRO A 146 -30.34 4.16 12.10
N GLY A 147 -30.92 5.28 12.53
CA GLY A 147 -31.26 5.50 13.94
C GLY A 147 -30.28 6.33 14.75
N ARG A 148 -30.55 7.65 14.80
CA ARG A 148 -30.48 8.54 15.96
C ARG A 148 -31.07 9.87 15.50
N SER A 149 -32.41 9.94 15.51
CA SER A 149 -33.20 10.55 16.60
C SER A 149 -33.10 12.06 16.52
N MET A 150 -34.20 12.62 16.01
CA MET A 150 -34.62 14.02 16.07
C MET A 150 -34.18 14.67 17.38
N ASP A 151 -33.34 15.69 17.28
CA ASP A 151 -33.33 16.78 18.26
C ASP A 151 -33.64 18.06 17.49
N ASP A 152 -34.78 18.61 17.88
CA ASP A 152 -35.42 19.83 17.42
C ASP A 152 -34.61 21.01 17.94
N GLY A 153 -33.99 21.79 17.04
CA GLY A 153 -33.05 22.81 17.52
C GLY A 153 -32.41 23.66 16.43
N GLY A 154 -33.20 24.60 15.90
CA GLY A 154 -32.64 25.80 15.28
C GLY A 154 -32.55 25.75 13.77
N GLU A 155 -33.72 25.89 13.15
CA GLU A 155 -33.88 26.39 11.79
C GLU A 155 -33.32 27.83 11.73
N LYS A 156 -31.98 27.95 11.71
CA LYS A 156 -31.31 29.20 11.33
C LYS A 156 -31.52 29.36 9.84
N THR A 157 -32.68 29.90 9.50
CA THR A 157 -32.96 30.61 8.25
C THR A 157 -31.93 31.72 8.11
N THR A 158 -30.74 31.35 7.66
CA THR A 158 -29.72 32.33 7.29
C THR A 158 -30.33 33.08 6.10
N PRO A 159 -30.52 34.40 6.19
CA PRO A 159 -31.34 35.13 5.25
C PRO A 159 -30.82 34.90 3.85
N LEU A 160 -31.71 34.48 2.95
CA LEU A 160 -31.52 34.57 1.50
C LEU A 160 -31.33 36.05 1.17
N VAL A 161 -30.11 36.55 1.38
CA VAL A 161 -29.65 37.81 0.78
C VAL A 161 -29.87 37.58 -0.69
N ALA A 162 -30.79 38.36 -1.27
CA ALA A 162 -31.18 38.29 -2.66
C ALA A 162 -29.96 38.61 -3.53
N VAL A 163 -29.11 37.61 -3.75
CA VAL A 163 -28.16 37.59 -4.85
C VAL A 163 -28.99 37.84 -6.09
N SER A 164 -28.64 38.87 -6.86
CA SER A 164 -29.37 39.18 -8.10
C SER A 164 -29.49 37.88 -8.91
N LYS A 165 -30.66 37.61 -9.49
CA LYS A 165 -30.93 36.38 -10.26
C LYS A 165 -29.87 36.12 -11.32
N GLU A 166 -29.24 37.18 -11.82
CA GLU A 166 -28.10 37.17 -12.74
C GLU A 166 -26.81 36.67 -12.07
N ASN A 167 -26.38 37.24 -10.94
CA ASN A 167 -25.20 36.77 -10.20
C ASN A 167 -25.35 35.28 -9.80
N ALA A 168 -26.56 34.88 -9.39
CA ALA A 168 -26.86 33.48 -9.09
C ALA A 168 -26.73 32.58 -10.33
N ARG A 169 -27.19 33.04 -11.50
CA ARG A 169 -27.08 32.29 -12.76
C ARG A 169 -25.63 32.16 -13.24
N GLU A 170 -24.83 33.22 -13.14
CA GLU A 170 -23.41 33.19 -13.48
C GLU A 170 -22.64 32.23 -12.58
N GLU A 171 -22.90 32.27 -11.27
CA GLU A 171 -22.26 31.39 -10.30
C GLU A 171 -22.65 29.92 -10.50
N ILE A 172 -23.93 29.65 -10.79
CA ILE A 172 -24.40 28.31 -11.18
C ILE A 172 -23.66 27.83 -12.44
N SER A 173 -23.52 28.69 -13.45
CA SER A 173 -22.80 28.34 -14.69
C SER A 173 -21.31 28.07 -14.44
N ARG A 174 -20.66 28.89 -13.59
CA ARG A 174 -19.27 28.71 -13.18
C ARG A 174 -19.08 27.37 -12.46
N LEU A 175 -19.96 27.04 -11.51
CA LEU A 175 -19.95 25.77 -10.78
C LEU A 175 -20.22 24.58 -11.70
N GLN A 176 -21.17 24.69 -12.63
CA GLN A 176 -21.44 23.63 -13.62
C GLN A 176 -20.22 23.33 -14.50
N LYS A 177 -19.51 24.37 -14.97
CA LYS A 177 -18.27 24.21 -15.74
C LYS A 177 -17.18 23.53 -14.89
N ALA A 178 -17.01 23.94 -13.64
CA ALA A 178 -16.04 23.34 -12.72
C ALA A 178 -16.36 21.86 -12.43
N ILE A 179 -17.64 21.53 -12.20
CA ILE A 179 -18.11 20.14 -12.00
C ILE A 179 -17.76 19.27 -13.20
N LEU A 180 -17.97 19.77 -14.43
CA LEU A 180 -17.66 19.02 -15.65
C LEU A 180 -16.15 18.74 -15.79
N VAL A 181 -15.30 19.73 -15.49
CA VAL A 181 -13.84 19.54 -15.48
C VAL A 181 -13.45 18.48 -14.45
N MET A 182 -13.96 18.58 -13.22
CA MET A 182 -13.66 17.60 -12.16
C MET A 182 -14.19 16.20 -12.47
N GLN A 183 -15.34 16.08 -13.14
CA GLN A 183 -15.85 14.78 -13.62
C GLN A 183 -14.92 14.17 -14.66
N THR A 184 -14.37 14.99 -15.56
CA THR A 184 -13.42 14.52 -16.58
C THR A 184 -12.14 14.00 -15.94
N GLU A 185 -11.58 14.74 -14.97
CA GLU A 185 -10.41 14.30 -14.21
C GLU A 185 -10.68 13.03 -13.40
N LYS A 186 -11.87 12.93 -12.77
CA LYS A 186 -12.30 11.74 -12.04
C LYS A 186 -12.32 10.50 -12.93
N GLU A 187 -12.89 10.58 -14.13
CA GLU A 187 -12.95 9.44 -15.05
C GLU A 187 -11.55 9.10 -15.63
N PHE A 188 -10.68 10.09 -15.85
CA PHE A 188 -9.28 9.84 -16.22
C PHE A 188 -8.52 9.07 -15.15
N ILE A 189 -8.65 9.48 -13.88
CA ILE A 189 -8.06 8.79 -12.74
C ILE A 189 -8.60 7.36 -12.64
N LYS A 190 -9.92 7.18 -12.76
CA LYS A 190 -10.57 5.86 -12.72
C LYS A 190 -10.01 4.93 -13.80
N SER A 191 -9.89 5.40 -15.04
CA SER A 191 -9.33 4.62 -16.15
C SER A 191 -7.86 4.22 -15.91
N SER A 192 -7.05 5.12 -15.31
CA SER A 192 -5.67 4.79 -14.92
C SER A 192 -5.62 3.68 -13.87
N TYR A 193 -6.51 3.68 -12.88
CA TYR A 193 -6.59 2.60 -11.88
C TYR A 193 -7.05 1.28 -12.49
N GLU A 194 -8.07 1.31 -13.35
CA GLU A 194 -8.54 0.11 -14.07
C GLU A 194 -7.41 -0.50 -14.93
N SER A 195 -6.64 0.33 -15.62
CA SER A 195 -5.45 -0.12 -16.36
C SER A 195 -4.36 -0.72 -15.46
N GLY A 196 -4.12 -0.12 -14.29
CA GLY A 196 -3.18 -0.65 -13.30
C GLY A 196 -3.61 -2.01 -12.74
N ILE A 197 -4.90 -2.17 -12.45
CA ILE A 197 -5.49 -3.44 -11.98
C ILE A 197 -5.38 -4.52 -13.05
N ALA A 198 -5.63 -4.19 -14.32
CA ALA A 198 -5.49 -5.15 -15.42
C ALA A 198 -4.05 -5.69 -15.51
N LYS A 199 -3.04 -4.80 -15.49
CA LYS A 199 -1.63 -5.19 -15.50
C LYS A 199 -1.25 -6.08 -14.32
N TYR A 200 -1.79 -5.79 -13.12
CA TYR A 200 -1.58 -6.63 -11.94
C TYR A 200 -2.10 -8.06 -12.19
N TRP A 201 -3.31 -8.21 -12.74
CA TRP A 201 -3.86 -9.53 -13.04
C TRP A 201 -3.10 -10.27 -14.13
N ASP A 202 -2.58 -9.57 -15.14
CA ASP A 202 -1.73 -10.18 -16.17
C ASP A 202 -0.44 -10.75 -15.56
N LEU A 203 0.21 -9.99 -14.68
CA LEU A 203 1.39 -10.45 -13.93
C LEU A 203 1.08 -11.63 -13.00
N GLU A 204 -0.04 -11.55 -12.27
CA GLU A 204 -0.49 -12.63 -11.38
C GLU A 204 -0.73 -13.93 -12.17
N LYS A 205 -1.33 -13.83 -13.35
CA LYS A 205 -1.52 -14.98 -14.24
C LYS A 205 -0.18 -15.57 -14.68
N GLU A 206 0.75 -14.73 -15.15
CA GLU A 206 2.08 -15.18 -15.57
C GLU A 206 2.84 -15.87 -14.43
N ILE A 207 2.77 -15.32 -13.20
CA ILE A 207 3.34 -15.93 -12.00
C ILE A 207 2.72 -17.29 -11.72
N ASN A 208 1.38 -17.41 -11.76
CA ASN A 208 0.70 -18.68 -11.54
C ASN A 208 1.07 -19.72 -12.60
N ASP A 209 1.14 -19.33 -13.88
CA ASP A 209 1.53 -20.22 -14.98
C ASP A 209 2.99 -20.70 -14.80
N MET A 210 3.89 -19.84 -14.32
CA MET A 210 5.28 -20.21 -14.00
C MET A 210 5.37 -21.10 -12.74
N GLN A 211 4.57 -20.82 -11.72
CA GLN A 211 4.51 -21.65 -10.50
C GLN A 211 3.96 -23.05 -10.80
N GLU A 212 2.93 -23.17 -11.65
CA GLU A 212 2.43 -24.46 -12.10
C GLU A 212 3.51 -25.26 -12.84
N GLN A 213 4.28 -24.59 -13.72
CA GLN A 213 5.43 -25.22 -14.37
C GLN A 213 6.50 -25.66 -13.37
N ALA A 214 6.83 -24.83 -12.39
CA ALA A 214 7.80 -25.15 -11.35
C ALA A 214 7.35 -26.37 -10.52
N CYS A 215 6.10 -26.40 -10.05
CA CYS A 215 5.51 -27.55 -9.37
C CYS A 215 5.55 -28.81 -10.24
N HIS A 216 5.18 -28.69 -11.51
CA HIS A 216 5.22 -29.81 -12.44
C HIS A 216 6.64 -30.36 -12.65
N PHE A 217 7.68 -29.51 -12.65
CA PHE A 217 9.07 -29.97 -12.69
C PHE A 217 9.53 -30.58 -11.37
N GLN A 218 9.18 -29.96 -10.24
CA GLN A 218 9.47 -30.46 -8.91
C GLN A 218 8.86 -31.85 -8.68
N ASP A 219 7.60 -32.05 -9.08
CA ASP A 219 6.90 -33.34 -8.99
C ASP A 219 7.49 -34.40 -9.94
N LYS A 220 7.98 -34.00 -11.11
CA LYS A 220 8.55 -34.93 -12.10
C LYS A 220 9.95 -35.40 -11.77
N PHE A 221 10.74 -34.56 -11.09
CA PHE A 221 12.14 -34.83 -10.80
C PHE A 221 12.39 -35.10 -9.31
N ASP A 222 11.36 -35.05 -8.45
CA ASP A 222 11.47 -35.11 -6.99
C ASP A 222 12.51 -34.11 -6.44
N GLU A 223 12.73 -33.00 -7.15
CA GLU A 223 13.79 -32.03 -6.89
C GLU A 223 13.18 -30.74 -6.35
N SER A 224 13.62 -30.31 -5.16
CA SER A 224 13.10 -29.11 -4.51
C SER A 224 14.09 -27.97 -4.60
N ALA A 225 14.01 -27.21 -5.69
CA ALA A 225 14.72 -25.95 -5.82
C ALA A 225 14.00 -24.86 -5.01
N VAL A 226 14.61 -24.46 -3.89
CA VAL A 226 14.19 -23.29 -3.10
C VAL A 226 15.22 -22.19 -3.34
N ILE A 227 14.74 -20.98 -3.65
CA ILE A 227 15.61 -19.81 -3.76
C ILE A 227 16.03 -19.42 -2.35
N GLU A 228 17.33 -19.27 -2.10
CA GLU A 228 17.85 -18.79 -0.82
C GLU A 228 17.39 -17.34 -0.59
N ASP A 229 17.05 -17.00 0.67
CA ASP A 229 16.50 -15.68 1.01
C ASP A 229 17.42 -14.51 0.58
N ASP A 230 18.74 -14.71 0.60
CA ASP A 230 19.72 -13.70 0.19
C ASP A 230 19.74 -13.51 -1.34
N GLU A 231 19.57 -14.59 -2.11
CA GLU A 231 19.43 -14.51 -3.57
C GLU A 231 18.10 -13.82 -3.94
N ALA A 232 16.99 -14.20 -3.30
CA ALA A 232 15.71 -13.56 -3.51
C ALA A 232 15.77 -12.05 -3.22
N ARG A 233 16.42 -11.65 -2.13
CA ARG A 233 16.63 -10.23 -1.78
C ARG A 233 17.47 -9.52 -2.85
N ALA A 234 18.57 -10.13 -3.29
CA ALA A 234 19.43 -9.56 -4.32
C ALA A 234 18.67 -9.36 -5.64
N LEU A 235 17.87 -10.33 -6.07
CA LEU A 235 17.04 -10.24 -7.28
C LEU A 235 15.98 -9.13 -7.18
N MET A 236 15.30 -9.02 -6.03
CA MET A 236 14.34 -7.94 -5.79
C MET A 236 15.00 -6.56 -5.82
N THR A 237 16.15 -6.40 -5.15
CA THR A 237 16.92 -5.15 -5.16
C THR A 237 17.41 -4.80 -6.57
N ALA A 238 17.99 -5.76 -7.30
CA ALA A 238 18.46 -5.55 -8.66
C ALA A 238 17.34 -5.15 -9.61
N THR A 239 16.17 -5.80 -9.51
CA THR A 239 14.99 -5.48 -10.34
C THR A 239 14.45 -4.08 -10.03
N ALA A 240 14.38 -3.70 -8.76
CA ALA A 240 13.96 -2.36 -8.35
C ALA A 240 14.93 -1.29 -8.85
N LEU A 241 16.24 -1.50 -8.69
CA LEU A 241 17.27 -0.57 -9.16
C LEU A 241 17.25 -0.41 -10.68
N LYS A 242 17.10 -1.51 -11.42
CA LYS A 242 16.97 -1.47 -12.89
C LYS A 242 15.75 -0.66 -13.34
N SER A 243 14.61 -0.83 -12.67
CA SER A 243 13.40 -0.04 -12.95
C SER A 243 13.60 1.46 -12.69
N CYS A 244 14.33 1.82 -11.63
CA CYS A 244 14.73 3.20 -11.34
C CYS A 244 15.66 3.75 -12.42
N GLU A 245 16.69 2.98 -12.81
CA GLU A 245 17.62 3.33 -13.88
C GLU A 245 16.90 3.60 -15.20
N ASP A 246 16.04 2.67 -15.65
CA ASP A 246 15.24 2.80 -16.87
C ASP A 246 14.37 4.08 -16.82
N THR A 247 13.83 4.41 -15.65
CA THR A 247 13.04 5.63 -15.45
C THR A 247 13.90 6.88 -15.57
N ILE A 248 15.11 6.88 -15.01
CA ILE A 248 16.06 7.99 -15.13
C ILE A 248 16.47 8.19 -16.60
N VAL A 249 16.79 7.11 -17.32
CA VAL A 249 17.15 7.18 -18.74
C VAL A 249 16.00 7.77 -19.56
N ARG A 250 14.76 7.28 -19.39
CA ARG A 250 13.57 7.85 -20.06
C ARG A 250 13.40 9.34 -19.77
N LEU A 251 13.58 9.76 -18.52
CA LEU A 251 13.45 11.17 -18.14
C LEU A 251 14.57 12.03 -18.74
N GLN A 252 15.80 11.50 -18.82
CA GLN A 252 16.92 12.17 -19.48
C GLN A 252 16.67 12.33 -21.00
N GLU A 253 16.17 11.30 -21.67
CA GLU A 253 15.77 11.36 -23.08
C GLU A 253 14.66 12.40 -23.30
N GLN A 254 13.64 12.40 -22.44
CA GLN A 254 12.58 13.41 -22.49
C GLN A 254 13.14 14.83 -22.31
N ARG A 255 14.09 15.02 -21.38
CA ARG A 255 14.77 16.31 -21.16
C ARG A 255 15.56 16.74 -22.40
N LYS A 256 16.35 15.85 -23.00
CA LYS A 256 17.12 16.11 -24.23
C LYS A 256 16.21 16.50 -25.39
N ALA A 257 15.13 15.75 -25.61
CA ALA A 257 14.15 16.04 -26.65
C ALA A 257 13.41 17.38 -26.40
N SER A 258 13.08 17.69 -25.15
CA SER A 258 12.45 18.97 -24.78
C SER A 258 13.38 20.15 -24.98
N ALA A 259 14.66 20.01 -24.59
CA ALA A 259 15.68 21.03 -24.80
C ALA A 259 15.87 21.32 -26.29
N GLN A 260 15.94 20.27 -27.14
CA GLN A 260 16.03 20.42 -28.59
C GLN A 260 14.81 21.16 -29.17
N ARG A 261 13.60 20.85 -28.70
CA ARG A 261 12.38 21.57 -29.10
C ARG A 261 12.42 23.04 -28.67
N ALA A 262 12.86 23.33 -27.45
CA ALA A 262 12.97 24.69 -26.93
C ALA A 262 14.00 25.52 -27.71
N VAL A 263 15.14 24.93 -28.08
CA VAL A 263 16.15 25.58 -28.94
C VAL A 263 15.56 25.92 -30.31
N GLY A 264 14.87 24.96 -30.96
CA GLY A 264 14.23 25.21 -32.26
C GLY A 264 13.13 26.27 -32.19
N GLU A 265 12.35 26.31 -31.11
CA GLU A 265 11.32 27.34 -30.92
C GLU A 265 11.91 28.72 -30.64
N SER A 266 12.96 28.79 -29.82
CA SER A 266 13.69 30.03 -29.55
C SER A 266 14.27 30.62 -30.83
N GLU A 267 14.81 29.78 -31.73
CA GLU A 267 15.29 30.21 -33.03
C GLU A 267 14.16 30.76 -33.92
N ARG A 268 12.97 30.14 -33.93
CA ARG A 268 11.80 30.67 -34.65
C ARG A 268 11.39 32.04 -34.11
N VAL A 269 11.33 32.19 -32.79
CA VAL A 269 11.01 33.46 -32.14
C VAL A 269 12.05 34.52 -32.49
N ARG A 270 13.34 34.18 -32.52
CA ARG A 270 14.42 35.08 -32.95
C ARG A 270 14.21 35.55 -34.39
N VAL A 271 13.98 34.64 -35.34
CA VAL A 271 13.74 35.00 -36.75
C VAL A 271 12.51 35.89 -36.92
N LEU A 272 11.43 35.65 -36.17
CA LEU A 272 10.23 36.49 -36.19
C LEU A 272 10.51 37.89 -35.62
N ARG A 273 11.26 37.96 -34.52
CA ARG A 273 11.70 39.22 -33.92
C ARG A 273 12.55 40.03 -34.89
N ASP A 274 13.52 39.43 -35.57
CA ASP A 274 14.37 40.13 -36.54
C ASP A 274 13.55 40.65 -37.74
N LYS A 275 12.58 39.86 -38.22
CA LYS A 275 11.64 40.30 -39.28
C LYS A 275 10.77 41.47 -38.82
N PHE A 276 10.27 41.41 -37.59
CA PHE A 276 9.47 42.48 -37.00
C PHE A 276 10.31 43.75 -36.82
N GLU A 277 11.55 43.62 -36.36
CA GLU A 277 12.52 44.73 -36.25
C GLU A 277 12.82 45.35 -37.61
N ALA A 278 13.03 44.55 -38.67
CA ALA A 278 13.23 45.06 -40.03
C ALA A 278 12.01 45.85 -40.55
N ILE A 279 10.78 45.43 -40.21
CA ILE A 279 9.56 46.17 -40.55
C ILE A 279 9.50 47.48 -39.74
N MET A 280 9.78 47.43 -38.45
CA MET A 280 9.76 48.58 -37.54
C MET A 280 10.77 49.66 -37.98
N ASN A 281 12.00 49.25 -38.31
CA ASN A 281 13.04 50.14 -38.83
C ASN A 281 12.65 50.80 -40.16
N LYS A 282 11.92 50.10 -41.05
CA LYS A 282 11.35 50.70 -42.28
C LYS A 282 10.31 51.80 -42.01
N HIS A 283 9.63 51.75 -40.85
CA HIS A 283 8.62 52.74 -40.45
C HIS A 283 9.17 53.82 -39.50
N GLY A 284 10.50 53.91 -39.31
CA GLY A 284 11.11 54.91 -38.43
C GLY A 284 10.83 54.70 -36.94
N ARG A 285 10.47 53.48 -36.53
CA ARG A 285 10.17 53.13 -35.13
C ARG A 285 11.13 52.03 -34.70
N SER A 286 11.91 52.25 -33.63
CA SER A 286 12.72 51.17 -33.03
C SER A 286 11.83 50.31 -32.12
N LEU A 287 12.08 49.01 -32.03
CA LEU A 287 11.61 48.27 -30.85
C LEU A 287 12.25 48.92 -29.61
N PRO A 288 11.54 48.99 -28.47
CA PRO A 288 12.22 49.13 -27.20
C PRO A 288 13.25 48.01 -27.16
N ALA A 289 14.53 48.36 -27.01
CA ALA A 289 15.47 47.40 -26.47
C ALA A 289 14.84 46.98 -25.14
N VAL A 290 14.19 45.81 -25.11
CA VAL A 290 14.10 45.05 -23.88
C VAL A 290 15.55 44.73 -23.63
N SER A 291 16.18 45.65 -22.89
CA SER A 291 17.54 45.52 -22.43
C SER A 291 17.65 44.10 -21.91
N LEU A 292 18.56 43.33 -22.49
CA LEU A 292 19.00 42.06 -21.92
C LEU A 292 19.54 42.24 -20.48
N GLU A 293 19.53 43.46 -19.94
CA GLU A 293 19.78 43.78 -18.55
C GLU A 293 18.61 43.50 -17.59
N GLU A 294 17.34 43.47 -18.03
CA GLU A 294 16.22 43.20 -17.10
C GLU A 294 16.01 41.71 -16.80
N GLU A 295 16.48 40.80 -17.67
CA GLU A 295 16.67 39.38 -17.26
C GLU A 295 17.98 39.14 -16.50
N ARG A 296 18.92 40.11 -16.52
CA ARG A 296 20.18 40.02 -15.78
C ARG A 296 20.07 40.52 -14.33
N ASN A 297 19.07 41.35 -14.01
CA ASN A 297 18.98 42.02 -12.71
C ASN A 297 18.18 41.31 -11.61
N THR A 298 17.60 40.13 -11.86
CA THR A 298 17.15 39.22 -10.76
C THR A 298 18.12 38.09 -10.44
N ARG A 299 19.28 38.01 -11.14
CA ARG A 299 20.39 37.10 -10.80
C ARG A 299 21.64 37.83 -10.30
N LYS A 300 21.44 38.93 -9.57
CA LYS A 300 22.51 39.50 -8.72
C LYS A 300 22.79 38.69 -7.44
N ASN A 301 22.20 37.49 -7.32
CA ASN A 301 22.69 36.47 -6.40
C ASN A 301 23.69 35.57 -7.15
N HIS A 302 24.98 35.80 -6.88
CA HIS A 302 26.14 34.96 -7.22
C HIS A 302 26.49 34.73 -8.72
N CYS A 303 27.45 35.54 -9.23
CA CYS A 303 28.78 35.17 -9.79
C CYS A 303 28.97 33.84 -10.58
N PRO A 304 29.77 33.81 -11.68
CA PRO A 304 29.71 34.57 -12.93
C PRO A 304 29.56 33.65 -14.18
N GLU A 305 29.05 34.21 -15.28
CA GLU A 305 28.52 33.57 -16.50
C GLU A 305 29.45 32.67 -17.35
N GLU A 306 30.72 32.45 -16.99
CA GLU A 306 31.52 31.36 -17.56
C GLU A 306 31.21 30.00 -16.91
N THR A 307 30.28 29.99 -15.94
CA THR A 307 29.80 28.78 -15.30
C THR A 307 28.55 28.17 -15.93
N MET A 308 27.84 28.73 -16.91
CA MET A 308 26.68 27.97 -17.47
C MET A 308 27.14 26.76 -18.30
N GLU A 309 28.20 26.90 -19.09
CA GLU A 309 28.86 25.75 -19.73
C GLU A 309 29.62 24.90 -18.68
N SER A 310 30.27 25.52 -17.68
CA SER A 310 30.89 24.76 -16.59
C SER A 310 29.89 24.05 -15.66
N VAL A 311 28.63 24.50 -15.53
CA VAL A 311 27.57 23.92 -14.68
C VAL A 311 26.81 22.87 -15.48
N HIS A 312 26.62 23.08 -16.79
CA HIS A 312 26.21 22.03 -17.70
C HIS A 312 27.21 20.87 -17.68
N VAL A 313 28.51 21.17 -17.81
CA VAL A 313 29.57 20.17 -17.67
C VAL A 313 29.68 19.67 -16.23
N LYS A 314 29.59 20.48 -15.17
CA LYS A 314 29.70 19.98 -13.78
C LYS A 314 28.52 19.13 -13.35
N GLN A 315 27.30 19.38 -13.84
CA GLN A 315 26.13 18.55 -13.52
C GLN A 315 26.10 17.27 -14.35
N GLU A 316 26.52 17.32 -15.63
CA GLU A 316 26.75 16.14 -16.46
C GLU A 316 27.89 15.30 -15.90
N VAL A 317 29.04 15.91 -15.59
CA VAL A 317 30.18 15.29 -14.88
C VAL A 317 29.78 14.79 -13.50
N ALA A 318 28.91 15.45 -12.74
CA ALA A 318 28.47 14.94 -11.44
C ALA A 318 27.59 13.70 -11.57
N VAL A 319 26.71 13.63 -12.57
CA VAL A 319 25.87 12.45 -12.83
C VAL A 319 26.71 11.33 -13.45
N ASP A 320 27.63 11.63 -14.37
CA ASP A 320 28.58 10.67 -14.93
C ASP A 320 29.53 10.15 -13.84
N ILE A 321 30.02 10.99 -12.91
CA ILE A 321 30.79 10.53 -11.74
C ILE A 321 29.95 9.62 -10.85
N VAL A 322 28.65 9.88 -10.68
CA VAL A 322 27.79 9.00 -9.87
C VAL A 322 27.55 7.67 -10.61
N ALA A 323 27.29 7.70 -11.91
CA ALA A 323 27.15 6.50 -12.74
C ALA A 323 28.45 5.69 -12.80
N ASP A 324 29.60 6.35 -12.97
CA ASP A 324 30.93 5.76 -12.95
C ASP A 324 31.29 5.24 -11.56
N LYS A 325 30.92 5.92 -10.46
CA LYS A 325 31.11 5.40 -9.10
C LYS A 325 30.25 4.18 -8.83
N ILE A 326 29.01 4.15 -9.33
CA ILE A 326 28.16 2.96 -9.24
C ILE A 326 28.81 1.83 -10.03
N LYS A 327 29.23 2.08 -11.27
CA LYS A 327 29.92 1.12 -12.12
C LYS A 327 31.25 0.64 -11.53
N GLU A 328 32.06 1.53 -10.97
CA GLU A 328 33.33 1.24 -10.32
C GLU A 328 33.12 0.51 -8.99
N HIS A 329 32.00 0.74 -8.28
CA HIS A 329 31.59 -0.09 -7.15
C HIS A 329 31.27 -1.53 -7.58
N PHE A 330 30.66 -1.71 -8.76
CA PHE A 330 30.44 -3.03 -9.34
C PHE A 330 31.74 -3.66 -9.86
N GLU A 331 32.67 -2.89 -10.43
CA GLU A 331 33.96 -3.40 -10.95
C GLU A 331 34.97 -3.69 -9.81
N ARG A 332 35.11 -2.82 -8.80
CA ARG A 332 35.94 -3.08 -7.60
C ARG A 332 35.34 -4.12 -6.66
N GLY A 333 34.02 -4.28 -6.69
CA GLY A 333 33.31 -5.30 -5.91
C GLY A 333 33.56 -6.74 -6.35
N CYS A 334 34.15 -6.96 -7.53
CA CYS A 334 34.43 -8.30 -8.04
C CYS A 334 35.77 -8.90 -7.59
N ASP A 335 36.72 -8.11 -7.03
CA ASP A 335 38.04 -8.63 -6.64
C ASP A 335 38.26 -8.76 -5.12
N ILE A 336 37.23 -8.55 -4.31
CA ILE A 336 37.27 -8.96 -2.90
C ILE A 336 36.93 -10.45 -2.85
N SER A 337 37.92 -11.27 -3.19
CA SER A 337 37.86 -12.71 -2.92
C SER A 337 37.58 -12.92 -1.43
N ILE A 338 36.55 -13.72 -1.13
CA ILE A 338 36.12 -14.15 0.21
C ILE A 338 37.28 -14.69 1.08
N ALA A 339 38.42 -15.03 0.49
CA ALA A 339 39.62 -15.46 1.21
C ALA A 339 40.32 -14.36 2.05
N GLN A 340 40.08 -13.06 1.83
CA GLN A 340 40.75 -12.00 2.62
C GLN A 340 39.98 -11.50 3.85
N VAL A 341 38.72 -11.93 4.05
CA VAL A 341 37.93 -11.50 5.23
C VAL A 341 38.03 -12.50 6.39
N THR A 342 38.71 -13.63 6.23
CA THR A 342 38.89 -14.62 7.32
C THR A 342 40.27 -14.61 8.00
N GLU A 343 41.17 -13.70 7.66
CA GLU A 343 42.44 -13.51 8.41
C GLU A 343 42.73 -12.03 8.73
N ARG A 344 41.97 -11.48 9.67
CA ARG A 344 42.34 -10.47 10.69
C ARG A 344 41.14 -10.19 11.58
#